data_AF-A0A832ZY46-F1
#
_entry.id   AF-A0A832ZY46-F1
#
_cell.length_a   1.000
_cell.length_b   1.000
_cell.length_c   1.000
_cell.angle_alpha   90.00
_cell.angle_beta   90.00
_cell.angle_gamma   90.00
#
_symmetry.space_group_name_H-M   'P 1'
#
loop_
_entity.id
_entity.type
_entity.pdbx_description
1 polymer ?
#
loop_
_entity_poly.entity_id
_entity_poly.type
_entity_poly.pdbx_seq_one_letter_code
_entity_poly.pdbx_strand_id
1 'polypeptide(L)'
;MVFDTGVVILVSSIAAFFGLYLIVNLSLNLEFGYTGIPNFGKMLVVLGGAYIAGYLPGRLLLSMAQIDPSLDYIADNALIVTSINSFLRSFPALGIGILLLTILIGAAVGAVLGFVAAYPA
;
A
#
# COMPACT_ATOMS: atom_id res chain seq x y z
N MET A 1 15.55 19.18 21.17
CA MET A 1 14.07 19.33 21.19
C MET A 1 13.50 18.09 20.54
N VAL A 2 13.21 17.06 21.34
CA VAL A 2 12.66 15.79 20.85
C VAL A 2 11.17 16.03 20.69
N PHE A 3 10.66 15.99 19.47
CA PHE A 3 9.22 16.01 19.26
C PHE A 3 8.61 14.82 19.99
N ASP A 4 7.48 15.04 20.66
CA ASP A 4 6.72 13.93 21.26
C ASP A 4 6.42 12.88 20.18
N THR A 5 6.63 11.60 20.52
CA THR A 5 6.47 10.48 19.57
C THR A 5 5.07 10.47 18.95
N GLY A 6 4.05 10.88 19.71
CA GLY A 6 2.68 11.02 19.21
C GLY A 6 2.55 12.06 18.09
N VAL A 7 3.20 13.22 18.25
CA VAL A 7 3.21 14.29 17.24
C VAL A 7 3.89 13.81 15.94
N VAL A 8 4.98 13.06 16.05
CA VAL A 8 5.69 12.52 14.87
C VAL A 8 4.83 11.51 14.11
N ILE A 9 4.14 10.60 14.82
CA ILE A 9 3.22 9.63 14.21
C ILE A 9 2.06 10.36 13.52
N LEU A 10 1.49 11.37 14.17
CA LEU A 10 0.38 12.15 13.61
C LEU A 10 0.79 12.86 12.32
N VAL A 11 1.89 13.62 12.35
CA VAL A 11 2.36 14.39 11.19
C VAL A 11 2.74 13.48 10.03
N SER A 12 3.44 12.38 10.30
CA SER A 12 3.82 11.41 9.25
C SER A 12 2.60 10.72 8.63
N SER A 13 1.58 10.40 9.43
CA SER A 13 0.33 9.82 8.94
C SER A 13 -0.44 10.80 8.05
N ILE A 14 -0.57 12.05 8.47
CA ILE A 14 -1.20 13.11 7.66
C ILE A 14 -0.43 13.31 6.36
N ALA A 15 0.90 13.40 6.41
CA ALA A 15 1.73 13.56 5.23
C ALA A 15 1.58 12.37 4.26
N ALA A 16 1.49 11.14 4.77
CA ALA A 16 1.30 9.94 3.95
C ALA A 16 -0.06 9.96 3.22
N PHE A 17 -1.15 10.22 3.93
CA PHE A 17 -2.48 10.33 3.32
C PHE A 17 -2.55 11.49 2.33
N PHE A 18 -2.06 12.67 2.71
CA PHE A 18 -2.03 13.83 1.85
C PHE A 18 -1.23 13.57 0.57
N GLY A 19 -0.04 12.99 0.69
CA GLY A 19 0.81 12.64 -0.46
C GLY A 19 0.12 11.67 -1.42
N LEU A 20 -0.57 10.65 -0.90
CA LEU A 20 -1.32 9.71 -1.73
C LEU A 20 -2.45 10.42 -2.50
N TYR A 21 -3.25 11.25 -1.83
CA TYR A 21 -4.29 12.04 -2.50
C TYR A 21 -3.70 13.01 -3.53
N LEU A 22 -2.59 13.66 -3.20
CA LEU A 22 -1.94 14.62 -4.09
C LEU A 22 -1.43 13.94 -5.36
N ILE A 23 -0.77 12.79 -5.25
CA ILE A 23 -0.28 12.04 -6.42
C ILE A 23 -1.43 11.66 -7.36
N VAL A 24 -2.53 11.14 -6.79
CA VAL A 24 -3.69 10.68 -7.57
C VAL A 24 -4.37 11.87 -8.26
N ASN A 25 -4.66 12.94 -7.51
CA ASN A 25 -5.31 14.13 -8.07
C ASN A 25 -4.42 14.85 -9.08
N LEU A 26 -3.11 14.94 -8.83
CA LEU A 26 -2.18 15.55 -9.78
C LEU A 26 -2.13 14.75 -11.09
N SER A 27 -2.04 13.42 -11.01
CA SER A 27 -2.09 12.54 -12.20
C SER A 27 -3.39 12.69 -12.99
N LEU A 28 -4.53 12.85 -12.32
CA LEU A 28 -5.83 13.10 -12.97
C LEU A 28 -5.88 14.47 -13.65
N ASN A 29 -5.51 15.52 -12.92
CA ASN A 29 -5.58 16.91 -13.42
C ASN A 29 -4.57 17.16 -14.55
N LEU A 30 -3.41 16.48 -14.55
CA LEU A 30 -2.44 16.58 -15.64
C LEU A 30 -2.94 15.93 -16.95
N GLU A 31 -3.84 14.94 -16.88
CA GLU A 31 -4.34 14.23 -18.07
C GLU A 31 -5.67 14.80 -18.60
N PHE A 32 -6.60 15.15 -17.71
CA PHE A 32 -7.95 15.60 -18.08
C PHE A 32 -8.22 17.09 -17.79
N GLY A 33 -7.23 17.82 -17.27
CA GLY A 33 -7.39 19.21 -16.87
C GLY A 33 -8.26 19.38 -15.62
N TYR A 34 -8.60 20.63 -15.31
CA TYR A 34 -9.31 21.01 -14.07
C TYR A 34 -10.84 21.09 -14.23
N THR A 35 -11.41 20.41 -15.21
CA THR A 35 -12.86 20.46 -15.47
C THR A 35 -13.68 19.64 -14.46
N GLY A 36 -13.03 18.90 -13.57
CA GLY A 36 -13.68 18.14 -12.51
C GLY A 36 -14.41 16.89 -13.01
N ILE A 37 -14.15 16.43 -14.24
CA ILE A 37 -14.77 15.23 -14.78
C ILE A 37 -14.16 14.00 -14.09
N PRO A 38 -14.95 13.18 -13.39
CA PRO A 38 -14.43 12.00 -12.70
C PRO A 38 -14.01 10.92 -13.71
N ASN A 39 -12.77 10.43 -13.60
CA ASN A 39 -12.29 9.27 -14.35
C ASN A 39 -12.23 8.03 -13.43
N PHE A 40 -13.26 7.20 -13.53
CA PHE A 40 -13.37 5.96 -12.76
C PHE A 40 -12.37 4.88 -13.21
N GLY A 41 -11.95 4.88 -14.48
CA GLY A 41 -10.95 3.93 -14.99
C GLY A 41 -9.59 4.11 -14.32
N LYS A 42 -9.10 5.35 -14.21
CA LYS A 42 -7.86 5.65 -13.46
C LYS A 42 -8.00 5.32 -11.98
N MET A 43 -9.14 5.67 -11.38
CA MET A 43 -9.39 5.42 -9.96
C MET A 43 -9.39 3.91 -9.66
N LEU A 44 -9.96 3.08 -10.54
CA LEU A 44 -9.95 1.62 -10.43
C LEU A 44 -8.51 1.05 -10.42
N VAL A 45 -7.63 1.56 -11.30
CA VAL A 45 -6.22 1.15 -11.35
C VAL A 45 -5.48 1.48 -10.06
N VAL A 46 -5.68 2.70 -9.54
CA VAL A 46 -5.08 3.15 -8.27
C VAL A 46 -5.57 2.29 -7.10
N LEU A 47 -6.87 2.00 -7.04
CA LEU A 47 -7.45 1.12 -6.02
C LEU A 47 -6.87 -0.29 -6.07
N GLY A 48 -6.70 -0.86 -7.27
CA GLY A 48 -6.10 -2.18 -7.45
C GLY A 48 -4.72 -2.27 -6.82
N GLY A 49 -3.85 -1.29 -7.11
CA GLY A 49 -2.51 -1.22 -6.51
C GLY A 49 -2.56 -1.02 -4.98
N ALA A 50 -3.46 -0.17 -4.49
CA ALA A 50 -3.60 0.09 -3.05
C ALA A 50 -4.04 -1.16 -2.27
N TYR A 51 -4.98 -1.95 -2.81
CA TYR A 51 -5.41 -3.20 -2.18
C TYR A 51 -4.28 -4.22 -2.10
N ILE A 52 -3.50 -4.39 -3.17
CA ILE A 52 -2.35 -5.30 -3.16
C ILE A 52 -1.32 -4.84 -2.12
N ALA A 53 -1.00 -3.55 -2.07
CA ALA A 53 -0.05 -2.99 -1.11
C ALA A 53 -0.50 -3.17 0.35
N GLY A 54 -1.80 -3.05 0.63
CA GLY A 54 -2.34 -3.25 1.98
C GLY A 54 -2.48 -4.72 2.40
N TYR A 55 -2.78 -5.62 1.46
CA TYR A 55 -3.07 -7.02 1.74
C TYR A 55 -1.82 -7.91 1.76
N LEU A 56 -0.98 -7.78 0.73
CA LEU A 56 0.00 -8.79 0.37
C LEU A 56 1.21 -8.87 1.33
N PRO A 57 1.94 -7.78 1.62
CA PRO A 57 3.23 -7.88 2.32
C PRO A 57 3.08 -8.45 3.73
N GLY A 58 2.06 -8.01 4.48
CA GLY A 58 1.84 -8.47 5.85
C GLY A 58 1.49 -9.95 5.95
N ARG A 59 0.66 -10.47 5.04
CA ARG A 59 0.26 -11.88 5.03
C ARG A 59 1.36 -12.81 4.50
N LEU A 60 2.13 -12.35 3.52
CA LEU A 60 3.33 -13.07 3.08
C LEU A 60 4.37 -13.14 4.20
N LEU A 61 4.62 -12.04 4.89
CA LEU A 61 5.55 -12.02 6.01
C LEU A 61 5.07 -12.88 7.18
N LEU A 62 3.77 -12.87 7.47
CA LEU A 62 3.18 -13.75 8.46
C LEU A 62 3.43 -15.23 8.12
N SER A 63 3.20 -15.63 6.86
CA SER A 63 3.40 -17.03 6.44
C SER A 63 4.88 -17.44 6.44
N MET A 64 5.79 -16.52 6.16
CA MET A 64 7.24 -16.78 6.15
C MET A 64 7.85 -16.78 7.55
N ALA A 65 7.36 -15.94 8.47
CA ALA A 65 7.88 -15.81 9.83
C ALA A 65 7.47 -16.96 10.77
N GLN A 66 6.67 -17.93 10.29
CA GLN A 66 6.13 -19.05 11.07
C GLN A 66 5.48 -18.62 12.40
N ILE A 67 4.85 -17.45 12.41
CA ILE A 67 4.07 -16.97 13.54
C ILE A 67 2.83 -17.86 13.68
N ASP A 68 2.38 -18.07 14.92
CA ASP A 68 1.30 -18.98 15.26
C ASP A 68 0.07 -18.78 14.32
N PRO A 69 -0.33 -19.83 13.58
CA PRO A 69 -1.43 -19.75 12.61
C PRO A 69 -2.80 -19.55 13.26
N SER A 70 -2.91 -19.63 14.58
CA SER A 70 -4.15 -19.34 15.32
C SER A 70 -4.43 -17.84 15.51
N LEU A 71 -3.43 -16.97 15.29
CA LEU A 71 -3.62 -15.52 15.39
C LEU A 71 -4.32 -14.96 14.14
N ASP A 72 -5.28 -14.07 14.36
CA ASP A 72 -5.98 -13.38 13.27
C ASP A 72 -5.19 -12.13 12.87
N TYR A 73 -4.78 -12.04 11.59
CA TYR A 73 -4.02 -10.90 11.07
C TYR A 73 -4.69 -9.54 11.32
N ILE A 74 -6.01 -9.49 11.30
CA ILE A 74 -6.80 -8.27 11.48
C ILE A 74 -6.97 -7.97 12.96
N ALA A 75 -7.35 -8.96 13.76
CA ALA A 75 -7.62 -8.77 15.18
C ALA A 75 -6.34 -8.53 16.00
N ASP A 76 -5.26 -9.27 15.70
CA ASP A 76 -4.00 -9.27 16.45
C ASP A 76 -2.89 -8.49 15.73
N ASN A 77 -3.28 -7.50 14.90
CA ASN A 77 -2.36 -6.80 14.00
C ASN A 77 -1.13 -6.21 14.71
N ALA A 78 -1.30 -5.68 15.92
CA ALA A 78 -0.23 -5.00 16.64
C ALA A 78 0.86 -5.99 17.08
N LEU A 79 0.45 -7.18 17.54
CA LEU A 79 1.36 -8.26 17.91
C LEU A 79 2.06 -8.82 16.67
N ILE A 80 1.30 -9.10 15.62
CA ILE A 80 1.82 -9.69 14.39
C ILE A 80 2.82 -8.76 13.71
N VAL A 81 2.49 -7.47 13.54
CA VAL A 81 3.39 -6.49 12.91
C VAL A 81 4.65 -6.29 13.74
N THR A 82 4.56 -6.32 15.07
CA THR A 82 5.74 -6.23 15.94
C THR A 82 6.65 -7.45 15.76
N SER A 83 6.08 -8.65 15.71
CA SER A 83 6.81 -9.90 15.46
C SER A 83 7.46 -9.92 14.07
N ILE A 84 6.72 -9.51 13.03
CA ILE A 84 7.23 -9.37 11.66
C ILE A 84 8.40 -8.38 11.61
N ASN A 85 8.28 -7.23 12.27
CA ASN A 85 9.36 -6.24 12.35
C ASN A 85 10.59 -6.82 13.05
N SER A 86 10.41 -7.63 14.10
CA SER A 86 11.53 -8.31 14.76
C SER A 86 12.23 -9.32 13.84
N PHE A 87 11.46 -10.07 13.04
CA PHE A 87 11.99 -11.01 12.04
C PHE A 87 12.75 -10.30 10.91
N LEU A 88 12.20 -9.19 10.39
CA LEU A 88 12.82 -8.41 9.32
C LEU A 88 14.14 -7.74 9.73
N ARG A 89 14.35 -7.46 11.03
CA ARG A 89 15.64 -6.94 11.51
C ARG A 89 16.79 -7.92 11.29
N SER A 90 16.52 -9.22 11.34
CA SER A 90 17.51 -10.26 11.06
C SER A 90 17.75 -10.46 9.57
N PHE A 91 16.77 -10.13 8.71
CA PHE A 91 16.81 -10.33 7.27
C PHE A 91 16.33 -9.10 6.48
N PRO A 92 17.07 -7.97 6.51
CA PRO A 92 16.63 -6.72 5.87
C PRO A 92 16.46 -6.85 4.34
N ALA A 93 17.26 -7.70 3.70
CA ALA A 93 17.15 -7.97 2.26
C ALA A 93 15.79 -8.58 1.88
N LEU A 94 15.19 -9.39 2.76
CA LEU A 94 13.87 -9.98 2.54
C LEU A 94 12.78 -8.90 2.55
N GLY A 95 12.88 -7.89 3.42
CA GLY A 95 11.97 -6.75 3.43
C GLY A 95 11.98 -5.97 2.13
N ILE A 96 13.17 -5.69 1.59
CA ILE A 96 13.33 -5.03 0.28
C ILE A 96 12.75 -5.91 -0.84
N GLY A 97 13.02 -7.22 -0.80
CA GLY A 97 12.48 -8.17 -1.77
C GLY A 97 10.95 -8.18 -1.80
N ILE A 98 10.31 -8.20 -0.63
CA ILE A 98 8.84 -8.17 -0.52
C ILE A 98 8.27 -6.82 -0.97
N LEU A 99 8.94 -5.71 -0.67
CA LEU A 99 8.54 -4.40 -1.18
C LEU A 99 8.52 -4.38 -2.71
N LEU A 100 9.62 -4.82 -3.35
CA LEU A 100 9.73 -4.85 -4.81
C LEU A 100 8.70 -5.80 -5.42
N LEU A 101 8.51 -6.99 -4.84
CA LEU A 101 7.51 -7.96 -5.27
C LEU A 101 6.09 -7.37 -5.18
N THR A 102 5.78 -6.65 -4.10
CA THR A 102 4.48 -6.00 -3.91
C THR A 102 4.25 -4.91 -4.95
N ILE A 103 5.28 -4.11 -5.27
CA ILE A 103 5.20 -3.09 -6.33
C ILE A 103 4.97 -3.75 -7.69
N LEU A 104 5.70 -4.83 -8.01
CA LEU A 104 5.55 -5.54 -9.28
C LEU A 104 4.14 -6.14 -9.44
N ILE A 105 3.62 -6.78 -8.40
CA ILE A 105 2.26 -7.35 -8.44
C ILE A 105 1.22 -6.23 -8.50
N GLY A 106 1.38 -5.16 -7.72
CA GLY A 106 0.49 -4.00 -7.77
C GLY A 106 0.46 -3.34 -9.15
N ALA A 107 1.63 -3.20 -9.80
CA ALA A 107 1.74 -2.68 -11.16
C ALA A 107 1.09 -3.62 -12.19
N ALA A 108 1.29 -4.93 -12.06
CA ALA A 108 0.66 -5.91 -12.94
C ALA A 108 -0.87 -5.90 -12.82
N VAL A 109 -1.40 -5.88 -11.59
CA VAL A 109 -2.83 -5.77 -11.33
C VAL A 109 -3.38 -4.45 -11.87
N GLY A 110 -2.69 -3.35 -11.64
CA GLY A 110 -3.05 -2.05 -12.18
C GLY A 110 -3.07 -2.03 -13.72
N ALA A 111 -2.10 -2.66 -14.38
CA ALA A 111 -2.05 -2.77 -15.82
C ALA A 111 -3.23 -3.59 -16.37
N VAL A 112 -3.57 -4.72 -15.73
CA VAL A 112 -4.72 -5.54 -16.13
C VAL A 112 -6.03 -4.77 -15.96
N LEU A 113 -6.25 -4.14 -14.80
CA LEU A 113 -7.46 -3.35 -14.55
C LEU A 113 -7.57 -2.15 -15.50
N GLY A 114 -6.45 -1.50 -15.80
CA GLY A 114 -6.39 -0.38 -16.74
C GLY A 114 -6.70 -0.83 -18.17
N PHE A 115 -6.19 -1.98 -18.58
CA PHE A 115 -6.50 -2.59 -19.87
C PHE A 115 -7.97 -2.94 -19.99
N VAL A 116 -8.56 -3.55 -18.97
CA VAL A 116 -10.00 -3.88 -18.95
C VAL A 116 -10.85 -2.61 -18.98
N ALA A 117 -10.50 -1.59 -18.22
CA ALA A 117 -11.23 -0.32 -18.18
C ALA A 117 -11.10 0.52 -19.47
N ALA A 118 -10.12 0.23 -20.32
CA ALA A 118 -9.93 0.91 -21.60
C ALA A 118 -10.85 0.38 -22.71
N TYR A 119 -11.51 -0.76 -22.51
CA TYR A 119 -12.50 -1.25 -23.47
C TYR A 119 -13.76 -0.37 -23.45
N PRO A 120 -14.28 0.02 -24.62
CA PRO A 120 -15.57 0.70 -24.70
C PRO A 120 -16.66 -0.22 -24.14
N ALA A 121 -17.55 0.35 -23.32
CA ALA A 121 -18.74 -0.32 -22.82
C ALA A 121 -19.74 -0.59 -23.93
#